data_AF-A0AAN7Z1M5-F1
#
_entry.id   AF-A0AAN7Z1M5-F1
#
_cell.length_a   1.000
_cell.length_b   1.000
_cell.length_c   1.000
_cell.angle_alpha   90.00
_cell.angle_beta   90.00
_cell.angle_gamma   90.00
#
_symmetry.space_group_name_H-M   'P 1'
#
loop_
_entity.id
_entity.type
_entity.pdbx_description
1 polymer ?
#
loop_
_entity_poly.entity_id
_entity_poly.type
_entity_poly.pdbx_seq_one_letter_code
_entity_poly.pdbx_strand_id
1 'polypeptide(L)'
;MSCVVNFGSCTLHAVSTWGPNNELIGNPDVDSSPSWSNKAFYIPAASSASHDVGFTLEPGTDMDTSGFIFYDATLLHVSEDNSLQSLWYALPTQYEKVWSLRWNATGDESDGHLAVTLRTVPPARPFHDLGEDAGLWLQA
;
A
#
# COMPACT_ATOMS: atom_id res chain seq x y z
N MET A 1 11.31 -3.99 -12.77
CA MET A 1 10.93 -4.83 -11.62
C MET A 1 9.41 -4.79 -11.54
N SER A 2 8.75 -5.93 -11.39
CA SER A 2 7.28 -5.99 -11.29
C SER A 2 6.91 -6.14 -9.82
N CYS A 3 6.02 -5.29 -9.30
CA CYS A 3 5.55 -5.35 -7.93
C CYS A 3 4.11 -5.84 -7.92
N VAL A 4 3.87 -6.96 -7.27
CA VAL A 4 2.52 -7.48 -7.04
C VAL A 4 2.02 -6.91 -5.72
N VAL A 5 1.15 -5.90 -5.76
CA VAL A 5 0.43 -5.47 -4.56
C VAL A 5 -0.86 -6.28 -4.48
N ASN A 6 -0.88 -7.25 -3.56
CA ASN A 6 -1.99 -8.18 -3.42
C ASN A 6 -3.07 -7.60 -2.50
N PHE A 7 -4.08 -6.97 -3.10
CA PHE A 7 -5.38 -6.75 -2.46
C PHE A 7 -6.34 -7.78 -3.05
N GLY A 8 -7.02 -8.55 -2.19
CA GLY A 8 -7.89 -9.69 -2.52
C GLY A 8 -8.33 -9.85 -3.99
N SER A 9 -8.08 -11.03 -4.58
CA SER A 9 -8.46 -11.49 -5.93
C SER A 9 -8.08 -10.63 -7.14
N CYS A 10 -7.62 -9.40 -6.96
CA CYS A 10 -7.09 -8.56 -8.03
C CYS A 10 -5.56 -8.61 -7.98
N THR A 11 -4.97 -9.49 -8.79
CA THR A 11 -3.51 -9.48 -9.03
C THR A 11 -3.19 -8.23 -9.85
N LEU A 12 -2.78 -7.16 -9.17
CA LEU A 12 -2.22 -5.99 -9.83
C LEU A 12 -0.79 -6.33 -10.28
N HIS A 13 -0.60 -6.69 -11.55
CA HIS A 13 0.71 -6.59 -12.20
C HIS A 13 0.99 -5.10 -12.45
N ALA A 14 1.43 -4.39 -11.42
CA ALA A 14 1.97 -3.05 -11.57
C ALA A 14 3.48 -3.18 -11.85
N VAL A 15 3.88 -2.88 -13.08
CA VAL A 15 5.30 -2.69 -13.39
C VAL A 15 5.69 -1.30 -12.89
N SER A 16 6.01 -1.17 -11.60
CA SER A 16 6.54 0.08 -11.08
C SER A 16 7.94 0.33 -11.66
N THR A 17 8.05 1.33 -12.52
CA THR A 17 9.35 1.87 -12.92
C THR A 17 9.79 2.88 -11.87
N TRP A 18 11.06 2.82 -11.47
CA TRP A 18 11.66 3.82 -10.60
C TRP A 18 11.73 5.16 -11.34
N GLY A 19 11.06 6.19 -10.81
CA GLY A 19 11.30 7.58 -11.20
C GLY A 19 12.63 8.12 -10.63
N PRO A 20 13.08 9.31 -11.04
CA PRO A 20 14.36 9.89 -10.61
C PRO A 20 14.48 10.12 -9.09
N ASN A 21 13.36 10.11 -8.36
CA ASN A 21 13.29 10.35 -6.90
C ASN A 21 12.72 9.16 -6.11
N ASN A 22 12.99 7.93 -6.56
CA ASN A 22 12.42 6.72 -5.97
C ASN A 22 10.88 6.70 -5.99
N GLU A 23 10.29 7.19 -7.08
CA GLU A 23 8.85 7.21 -7.28
C GLU A 23 8.34 5.83 -7.72
N LEU A 24 7.16 5.43 -7.22
CA LEU A 24 6.45 4.25 -7.68
C LEU A 24 5.42 4.65 -8.75
N ILE A 25 5.72 4.37 -10.02
CA ILE A 25 4.80 4.70 -11.12
C ILE A 25 3.83 3.55 -11.40
N GLY A 26 2.54 3.82 -11.33
CA GLY A 26 1.49 2.85 -11.65
C GLY A 26 1.42 2.57 -13.14
N ASN A 27 1.98 1.45 -13.59
CA ASN A 27 1.84 0.96 -14.96
C ASN A 27 1.14 -0.40 -14.97
N PRO A 28 -0.19 -0.41 -15.19
CA PRO A 28 -0.97 -1.62 -15.30
C PRO A 28 -0.57 -2.42 -16.54
N ASP A 29 -0.45 -3.73 -16.38
CA ASP A 29 -0.38 -4.69 -17.48
C ASP A 29 -1.79 -5.18 -17.85
N VAL A 30 -2.62 -4.31 -18.43
CA VAL A 30 -3.98 -4.63 -18.90
C VAL A 30 -4.27 -4.02 -20.28
N ASP A 31 -5.14 -4.67 -21.05
CA ASP A 31 -5.50 -4.26 -22.42
C ASP A 31 -6.21 -2.89 -22.51
N SER A 32 -6.68 -2.35 -21.38
CA SER A 32 -7.29 -1.03 -21.27
C SER A 32 -6.49 -0.15 -20.32
N SER A 33 -6.08 1.05 -20.74
CA SER A 33 -5.37 1.98 -19.84
C SER A 33 -6.34 2.55 -18.79
N PRO A 34 -6.23 2.18 -17.50
CA PRO A 34 -7.08 2.73 -16.46
C PRO A 34 -6.64 4.17 -16.14
N SER A 35 -7.53 4.91 -15.47
CA SER A 35 -7.33 6.33 -15.12
C SER A 35 -6.12 6.60 -14.22
N TRP A 36 -5.53 5.57 -13.62
CA TRP A 36 -4.34 5.64 -12.77
C TRP A 36 -3.04 5.23 -13.49
N SER A 37 -3.08 4.87 -14.78
CA SER A 37 -1.90 4.53 -15.58
C SER A 37 -0.92 5.70 -15.71
N ASN A 38 0.38 5.41 -15.67
CA ASN A 38 1.48 6.39 -15.74
C ASN A 38 1.40 7.48 -14.67
N LYS A 39 0.83 7.18 -13.49
CA LYS A 39 0.72 8.11 -12.37
C LYS A 39 1.61 7.70 -11.21
N ALA A 40 2.16 8.66 -10.48
CA ALA A 40 2.95 8.39 -9.29
C ALA A 40 2.03 7.98 -8.14
N PHE A 41 2.39 6.91 -7.44
CA PHE A 41 1.76 6.55 -6.19
C PHE A 41 2.16 7.55 -5.11
N TYR A 42 1.22 7.93 -4.25
CA TYR A 42 1.45 8.87 -3.16
C TYR A 42 1.01 8.31 -1.81
N ILE A 43 1.72 8.75 -0.77
CA ILE A 43 1.24 8.74 0.61
C ILE A 43 0.90 10.17 1.04
N PRO A 44 0.05 10.38 2.05
CA PRO A 44 -0.13 11.67 2.65
C PRO A 44 1.18 12.19 3.25
N ALA A 45 1.46 13.48 3.03
CA ALA A 45 2.54 14.17 3.71
C ALA A 45 2.30 14.19 5.23
N ALA A 46 3.36 14.35 6.03
CA ALA A 46 3.28 14.31 7.50
C ALA A 46 2.31 15.35 8.10
N SER A 47 2.05 16.45 7.40
CA SER A 47 1.11 17.50 7.79
C SER A 47 -0.32 17.28 7.31
N SER A 48 -0.58 16.24 6.51
CA SER A 48 -1.89 15.95 5.96
C SER A 48 -2.84 15.41 7.02
N ALA A 49 -4.08 15.89 7.01
CA ALA A 49 -5.16 15.32 7.81
C ALA A 49 -5.78 14.07 7.16
N SER A 50 -5.46 13.81 5.89
CA SER A 50 -5.89 12.60 5.19
C SER A 50 -4.91 11.46 5.43
N HIS A 51 -5.45 10.24 5.48
CA HIS A 51 -4.67 9.00 5.55
C HIS A 51 -4.73 8.19 4.25
N ASP A 52 -5.42 8.72 3.23
CA ASP A 52 -5.66 8.02 1.99
C ASP A 52 -4.43 8.04 1.09
N VAL A 53 -4.18 6.90 0.46
CA VAL A 53 -3.07 6.69 -0.48
C VAL A 53 -3.67 6.50 -1.87
N GLY A 54 -2.91 6.85 -2.92
CA GLY A 54 -3.48 6.81 -4.27
C GLY A 54 -2.48 7.10 -5.36
N PHE A 55 -2.98 7.46 -6.54
CA PHE A 55 -2.18 7.75 -7.71
C PHE A 55 -2.48 9.15 -8.26
N THR A 56 -1.46 9.95 -8.55
CA THR A 56 -1.58 11.31 -9.06
C THR A 56 -0.57 11.64 -10.17
N LEU A 57 -0.91 12.60 -11.03
CA LEU A 57 0.03 13.26 -11.94
C LEU A 57 0.48 14.62 -11.40
N GLU A 58 -0.30 15.18 -10.48
CA GLU A 58 -0.14 16.54 -9.95
C GLU A 58 -0.15 16.40 -8.42
N PRO A 59 1.00 16.07 -7.81
CA PRO A 59 1.07 16.00 -6.35
C PRO A 59 0.84 17.38 -5.74
N GLY A 60 -0.09 17.44 -4.78
CA GLY A 60 -0.28 18.62 -3.93
C GLY A 60 0.79 18.72 -2.83
N THR A 61 0.70 19.75 -2.01
CA THR A 61 1.60 19.92 -0.83
C THR A 61 1.31 18.93 0.29
N ASP A 62 0.17 18.24 0.23
CA ASP A 62 -0.31 17.25 1.19
C ASP A 62 0.01 15.80 0.76
N MET A 63 0.77 15.63 -0.32
CA MET A 63 1.12 14.34 -0.91
C MET A 63 2.63 14.21 -1.04
N ASP A 64 3.15 13.04 -0.69
CA ASP A 64 4.53 12.63 -0.98
C ASP A 64 4.50 11.47 -1.98
N THR A 65 5.12 11.67 -3.13
CA THR A 65 5.23 10.69 -4.22
C THR A 65 6.60 10.02 -4.30
N SER A 66 7.52 10.40 -3.42
CA SER A 66 8.93 10.03 -3.48
C SER A 66 9.34 9.12 -2.32
N GLY A 67 10.62 8.78 -2.20
CA GLY A 67 11.16 8.13 -1.01
C GLY A 67 10.79 6.66 -0.83
N PHE A 68 10.07 6.03 -1.75
CA PHE A 68 9.73 4.61 -1.66
C PHE A 68 10.95 3.74 -1.89
N ILE A 69 11.19 2.74 -1.05
CA ILE A 69 12.30 1.79 -1.25
C ILE A 69 11.84 0.36 -0.96
N PHE A 70 12.46 -0.61 -1.62
CA PHE A 70 12.32 -2.00 -1.23
C PHE A 70 13.51 -2.41 -0.37
N TYR A 71 13.23 -2.82 0.86
CA TYR A 71 14.17 -3.58 1.68
C TYR A 71 13.85 -5.06 1.52
N ASP A 72 14.68 -5.75 0.71
CA ASP A 72 14.39 -7.09 0.21
C ASP A 72 13.03 -7.14 -0.52
N ALA A 73 12.06 -7.87 0.01
CA ALA A 73 10.72 -7.98 -0.55
C ALA A 73 9.71 -6.98 0.03
N THR A 74 10.12 -6.08 0.93
CA THR A 74 9.21 -5.21 1.70
C THR A 74 9.29 -3.77 1.25
N LEU A 75 8.14 -3.14 0.99
CA LEU A 75 8.05 -1.74 0.64
C LEU A 75 8.10 -0.86 1.90
N LEU A 76 9.06 0.06 1.93
CA LEU A 76 9.26 1.07 2.96
C LEU A 76 9.23 2.48 2.34
N HIS A 77 9.10 3.48 3.19
CA HIS A 77 9.23 4.88 2.82
C HIS A 77 10.40 5.51 3.59
N VAL A 78 11.24 6.29 2.91
CA VAL A 78 12.31 7.10 3.50
C VAL A 78 11.74 8.49 3.74
N SER A 79 11.54 8.88 5.00
CA SER A 79 11.09 10.24 5.34
C SER A 79 12.20 11.28 5.18
N GLU A 80 11.85 12.56 5.26
CA GLU A 80 12.79 13.69 5.14
C GLU A 80 13.96 13.63 6.14
N ASP A 81 13.74 13.03 7.31
CA ASP A 81 14.77 12.82 8.34
C ASP A 81 15.68 11.60 8.09
N ASN A 82 15.53 10.94 6.93
CA ASN A 82 16.18 9.69 6.54
C ASN A 82 15.82 8.48 7.42
N SER A 83 14.72 8.52 8.18
CA SER A 83 14.21 7.33 8.86
C SER A 83 13.42 6.43 7.90
N LEU A 84 13.48 5.12 8.13
CA LEU A 84 12.71 4.13 7.38
C LEU A 84 11.38 3.89 8.06
N GLN A 85 10.30 4.06 7.32
CA GLN A 85 8.94 4.00 7.82
C GLN A 85 8.11 2.98 7.04
N SER A 86 7.25 2.28 7.77
CA SER A 86 6.21 1.39 7.22
C SER A 86 4.95 1.58 8.06
N LEU A 87 4.22 2.66 7.78
CA LEU A 87 3.03 3.06 8.55
C LEU A 87 1.73 2.61 7.87
N TRP A 88 1.80 1.51 7.11
CA TRP A 88 0.66 0.96 6.37
C TRP A 88 -0.36 0.35 7.32
N TYR A 89 -1.62 0.66 7.08
CA TYR A 89 -2.74 0.00 7.75
C TYR A 89 -3.90 -0.21 6.78
N ALA A 90 -4.76 -1.17 7.11
CA ALA A 90 -5.93 -1.51 6.34
C ALA A 90 -7.20 -1.27 7.17
N LEU A 91 -8.26 -0.80 6.51
CA LEU A 91 -9.60 -0.67 7.07
C LEU A 91 -10.61 -1.48 6.24
N PRO A 92 -11.61 -2.10 6.89
CA PRO A 92 -12.66 -2.80 6.17
C PRO A 92 -13.48 -1.80 5.35
N THR A 93 -13.91 -2.23 4.17
CA THR A 93 -14.88 -1.47 3.36
C THR A 93 -16.26 -2.11 3.45
N GLN A 94 -17.25 -1.45 2.86
CA GLN A 94 -18.61 -2.02 2.72
C GLN A 94 -18.66 -3.27 1.83
N TYR A 95 -17.58 -3.57 1.08
CA TYR A 95 -17.50 -4.73 0.19
C TYR A 95 -16.71 -5.84 0.86
N GLU A 96 -17.25 -7.06 0.80
CA GLU A 96 -16.57 -8.24 1.34
C GLU A 96 -15.19 -8.43 0.70
N LYS A 97 -14.20 -8.76 1.55
CA LYS A 97 -12.80 -9.04 1.14
C LYS A 97 -12.09 -7.87 0.46
N VAL A 98 -12.67 -6.67 0.48
CA VAL A 98 -12.04 -5.44 -0.01
C VAL A 98 -11.68 -4.57 1.19
N TRP A 99 -10.41 -4.21 1.25
CA TRP A 99 -9.84 -3.39 2.32
C TRP A 99 -9.28 -2.11 1.73
N SER A 100 -9.47 -1.00 2.42
CA SER A 100 -8.85 0.28 2.08
C SER A 100 -7.47 0.32 2.71
N LEU A 101 -6.43 0.44 1.88
CA LEU A 101 -5.08 0.71 2.33
C LEU A 101 -4.96 2.20 2.70
N ARG A 102 -4.30 2.47 3.82
CA ARG A 102 -4.05 3.82 4.34
C ARG A 102 -2.67 3.93 4.97
N TRP A 103 -2.27 5.16 5.25
CA TRP A 103 -0.94 5.50 5.79
C TRP A 103 -1.04 6.35 7.05
N ASN A 104 -0.17 6.03 8.03
CA ASN A 104 0.04 6.80 9.26
C ASN A 104 -1.24 7.00 10.09
N ALA A 105 -1.82 5.90 10.61
CA ALA A 105 -3.05 5.94 11.38
C ALA A 105 -2.98 6.95 12.54
N THR A 106 -4.00 7.80 12.68
CA THR A 106 -4.21 8.64 13.85
C THR A 106 -5.57 8.29 14.47
N GLY A 107 -5.61 8.07 15.78
CA GLY A 107 -6.81 7.64 16.52
C GLY A 107 -6.66 6.29 17.22
N ASP A 108 -7.68 5.91 18.00
CA ASP A 108 -7.70 4.65 18.74
C ASP A 108 -7.87 3.44 17.80
N GLU A 109 -7.21 2.33 18.12
CA GLU A 109 -7.25 1.06 17.35
C GLU A 109 -8.66 0.42 17.28
N SER A 110 -9.66 0.99 17.95
CA SER A 110 -11.01 0.46 18.09
C SER A 110 -11.82 0.39 16.80
N ASP A 111 -11.39 1.05 15.72
CA ASP A 111 -12.11 1.14 14.43
C ASP A 111 -11.73 0.04 13.43
N GLY A 112 -11.03 -1.01 13.87
CA GLY A 112 -10.62 -2.12 12.99
C GLY A 112 -9.39 -1.78 12.15
N HIS A 113 -8.51 -0.91 12.69
CA HIS A 113 -7.19 -0.64 12.14
C HIS A 113 -6.34 -1.92 12.16
N LEU A 114 -6.05 -2.48 10.99
CA LEU A 114 -5.13 -3.61 10.87
C LEU A 114 -3.79 -3.11 10.33
N ALA A 115 -2.74 -3.15 11.15
CA ALA A 115 -1.38 -2.88 10.67
C ALA A 115 -0.98 -3.93 9.63
N VAL A 116 -0.45 -3.48 8.49
CA VAL A 116 -0.07 -4.36 7.38
C VAL A 116 1.33 -4.05 6.89
N THR A 117 1.92 -4.99 6.15
CA THR A 117 3.19 -4.79 5.44
C THR A 117 2.98 -5.08 3.97
N LEU A 118 3.42 -4.16 3.11
CA LEU A 118 3.37 -4.32 1.68
C LEU A 118 4.60 -5.07 1.19
N ARG A 119 4.38 -6.17 0.46
CA ARG A 119 5.44 -7.07 0.02
C ARG A 119 5.28 -7.44 -1.46
N THR A 120 6.40 -7.65 -2.14
CA THR A 120 6.44 -8.16 -3.52
C THR A 120 6.24 -9.66 -3.63
N VAL A 121 6.35 -10.37 -2.50
CA VAL A 121 6.15 -11.82 -2.40
C VAL A 121 4.74 -12.11 -1.90
N PRO A 122 3.97 -12.97 -2.58
CA PRO A 122 2.64 -13.38 -2.12
C PRO A 122 2.67 -13.95 -0.69
N PRO A 123 1.57 -13.84 0.07
CA PRO A 123 1.45 -14.50 1.36
C PRO A 123 1.68 -16.01 1.23
N ALA A 124 2.36 -16.61 2.22
CA ALA A 124 2.69 -18.03 2.21
C ALA A 124 1.45 -18.96 2.22
N ARG A 125 0.27 -18.42 2.56
CA ARG A 125 -1.02 -19.11 2.49
C ARG A 125 -2.11 -18.14 2.00
N PRO A 126 -3.03 -18.57 1.12
CA PRO A 126 -4.18 -17.77 0.72
C PRO A 126 -5.13 -17.57 1.91
N PHE A 127 -5.74 -16.39 2.00
CA PHE A 127 -6.72 -16.03 3.04
C PHE A 127 -7.99 -16.91 3.03
N HIS A 128 -8.18 -17.75 2.00
CA HIS A 128 -9.37 -18.61 1.83
C HIS A 128 -9.30 -19.90 2.67
N ASP A 129 -8.11 -20.40 3.02
CA ASP A 129 -7.96 -21.71 3.67
C ASP A 129 -7.98 -21.66 5.21
N LEU A 130 -8.35 -20.52 5.80
CA LEU A 130 -8.59 -20.43 7.25
C LEU A 130 -10.05 -20.82 7.56
N GLY A 131 -10.39 -22.08 7.31
CA GLY A 131 -11.59 -22.68 7.89
C GLY A 131 -11.46 -22.71 9.41
N GLU A 132 -12.47 -22.19 10.13
CA GLU A 132 -12.75 -22.25 11.59
C GLU A 132 -11.62 -22.07 12.65
N ASP A 133 -10.35 -21.97 12.28
CA ASP A 133 -9.20 -21.95 13.20
C ASP A 133 -8.47 -20.59 13.23
N ALA A 134 -9.10 -19.52 12.76
CA ALA A 134 -8.55 -18.15 12.84
C ALA A 134 -8.37 -17.65 14.29
N GLY A 135 -8.79 -18.42 15.29
CA GLY A 135 -8.61 -18.12 16.72
C GLY A 135 -7.20 -18.31 17.29
N LEU A 136 -6.17 -18.64 16.48
CA LEU A 136 -4.85 -19.00 17.01
C LEU A 136 -3.64 -18.23 16.48
N TRP A 137 -3.83 -17.23 15.60
CA TRP A 137 -2.74 -16.37 15.14
C TRP A 137 -3.05 -14.89 15.36
N LEU A 138 -3.32 -14.55 16.62
CA LEU A 138 -3.18 -13.18 17.11
C LEU A 138 -2.62 -13.21 18.54
N GLN A 139 -1.35 -13.60 18.68
CA GLN A 139 -0.54 -13.30 19.86
C GLN A 139 0.94 -13.19 19.46
N ALA A 140 1.42 -11.95 19.34
CA ALA A 140 2.67 -11.43 19.87
C ALA A 140 2.84 -9.99 19.40
#